data_AF-A0A6M3KHB5-F1
#
_entry.id   AF-A0A6M3KHB5-F1
#
_cell.length_a   1.000
_cell.length_b   1.000
_cell.length_c   1.000
_cell.angle_alpha   90.00
_cell.angle_beta   90.00
_cell.angle_gamma   90.00
#
_symmetry.space_group_name_H-M   'P 1'
#
loop_
_entity.id
_entity.type
_entity.pdbx_description
1 polymer ?
#
loop_
_entity_poly.entity_id
_entity_poly.type
_entity_poly.pdbx_seq_one_letter_code
_entity_poly.pdbx_strand_id
1 'polypeptide(L)'
;MGNMFQIGDSVYIPVVHEVYTLSTNSWSESDADAGYPKITIISPDNVTKVDAQAMTKKATGKFEYEYTIPAAGQGEWTGFIDVLNSTKPNRQYFTFKVED
;
A
#
# COMPACT_ATOMS: atom_id res chain seq x y z
N MET A 1 2.32 12.13 12.95
CA MET A 1 3.75 12.07 12.54
C MET A 1 3.81 11.10 11.38
N GLY A 2 4.29 11.51 10.20
CA GLY A 2 4.47 10.61 9.07
C GLY A 2 5.56 9.58 9.39
N ASN A 3 5.50 8.40 8.76
CA ASN A 3 6.56 7.41 8.89
C ASN A 3 7.85 7.99 8.29
N MET A 4 8.94 7.92 9.05
CA MET A 4 10.26 8.44 8.66
C MET A 4 11.22 7.26 8.58
N PHE A 5 11.92 7.15 7.45
CA PHE A 5 12.83 6.05 7.12
C PHE A 5 14.20 6.60 6.73
N GLN A 6 15.23 5.78 6.84
CA GLN A 6 16.55 6.08 6.33
C GLN A 6 16.80 5.43 4.97
N ILE A 7 17.80 5.92 4.25
CA ILE A 7 18.27 5.26 3.03
C ILE A 7 18.70 3.82 3.33
N GLY A 8 18.21 2.88 2.53
CA GLY A 8 18.47 1.45 2.71
C GLY A 8 17.48 0.73 3.63
N ASP A 9 16.60 1.45 4.31
CA ASP A 9 15.52 0.83 5.09
C ASP A 9 14.51 0.13 4.19
N SER A 10 13.88 -0.90 4.74
CA SER A 10 12.68 -1.52 4.17
C SER A 10 11.42 -0.85 4.71
N VAL A 11 10.66 -0.20 3.82
CA VAL A 11 9.33 0.31 4.11
C VAL A 11 8.35 -0.86 4.09
N TYR A 12 7.79 -1.16 5.26
CA TYR A 12 6.74 -2.17 5.40
C TYR A 12 5.35 -1.52 5.27
N ILE A 13 4.55 -2.02 4.32
CA ILE A 13 3.25 -1.46 3.95
C ILE A 13 2.17 -2.52 4.15
N PRO A 14 1.51 -2.55 5.32
CA PRO A 14 0.40 -3.44 5.59
C PRO A 14 -0.91 -2.86 5.03
N VAL A 15 -1.78 -3.75 4.54
CA VAL A 15 -3.14 -3.43 4.10
C VAL A 15 -4.12 -4.37 4.77
N VAL A 16 -5.16 -3.80 5.36
CA VAL A 16 -6.32 -4.52 5.88
C VAL A 16 -7.51 -4.16 5.01
N HIS A 17 -8.12 -5.17 4.40
CA HIS A 17 -9.33 -5.05 3.59
C HIS A 17 -10.52 -5.54 4.40
N GLU A 18 -11.42 -4.61 4.70
CA GLU A 18 -12.66 -4.87 5.41
C GLU A 18 -13.86 -4.51 4.52
N VAL A 19 -14.90 -5.33 4.60
CA VAL A 19 -16.17 -5.08 3.91
C VAL A 19 -17.24 -4.80 4.95
N TYR A 20 -18.00 -3.72 4.72
CA TYR A 20 -19.14 -3.38 5.57
C TYR A 20 -20.40 -4.12 5.12
N THR A 21 -21.03 -4.82 6.06
CA THR A 21 -22.28 -5.56 5.81
C THR A 21 -23.45 -4.81 6.46
N LEU A 22 -24.39 -4.33 5.63
CA LEU A 22 -25.55 -3.55 6.08
C LEU A 22 -26.53 -4.35 6.97
N SER A 23 -26.73 -5.64 6.67
CA SER A 23 -27.68 -6.48 7.41
C SER A 23 -27.26 -6.76 8.85
N THR A 24 -25.95 -6.81 9.11
CA THR A 24 -25.37 -7.04 10.44
C THR A 24 -24.78 -5.77 11.05
N ASN A 25 -24.74 -4.66 10.30
CA ASN A 25 -24.15 -3.39 10.70
C ASN A 25 -22.73 -3.54 11.25
N SER A 26 -21.89 -4.31 10.53
CA SER A 26 -20.55 -4.71 10.98
C SER A 26 -19.51 -4.64 9.87
N TRP A 27 -18.26 -4.38 10.26
CA TRP A 27 -17.08 -4.56 9.43
C TRP A 27 -16.50 -5.95 9.66
N SER A 28 -16.04 -6.60 8.59
CA SER A 28 -15.33 -7.87 8.67
C SER A 28 -14.22 -7.94 7.64
N GLU A 29 -13.07 -8.49 8.03
CA GLU A 29 -11.95 -8.80 7.14
C GLU A 29 -12.43 -9.75 6.02
N SER A 30 -12.15 -9.37 4.78
CA SER A 30 -12.51 -10.16 3.60
C SER A 30 -11.37 -10.13 2.61
N ASP A 31 -11.16 -11.25 1.92
CA ASP A 31 -10.22 -11.26 0.82
C ASP A 31 -10.68 -10.30 -0.29
N ALA A 32 -9.72 -9.60 -0.88
CA ALA A 32 -9.91 -8.88 -2.12
C ALA A 32 -9.94 -9.86 -3.30
N ASP A 33 -10.41 -9.38 -4.44
CA ASP A 33 -10.41 -10.16 -5.69
C ASP A 33 -9.00 -10.56 -6.12
N ALA A 34 -8.92 -11.63 -6.93
CA ALA A 34 -7.65 -12.17 -7.41
C ALA A 34 -6.80 -11.08 -8.09
N GLY A 35 -5.55 -10.95 -7.64
CA GLY A 35 -4.60 -9.94 -8.14
C GLY A 35 -4.70 -8.57 -7.47
N TYR A 36 -5.53 -8.42 -6.43
CA TYR A 36 -5.61 -7.25 -5.55
C TYR A 36 -5.31 -7.63 -4.09
N PRO A 37 -4.92 -6.66 -3.24
CA PRO A 37 -4.65 -5.25 -3.55
C PRO A 37 -3.35 -5.04 -4.34
N LYS A 38 -3.26 -3.91 -5.04
CA LYS A 38 -2.09 -3.52 -5.83
C LYS A 38 -1.47 -2.24 -5.28
N ILE A 39 -0.14 -2.14 -5.32
CA ILE A 39 0.60 -0.99 -4.82
C ILE A 39 1.40 -0.30 -5.92
N THR A 40 1.45 1.03 -5.85
CA THR A 40 2.34 1.88 -6.64
C THR A 40 3.11 2.80 -5.68
N ILE A 41 4.41 2.96 -5.93
CA ILE A 41 5.31 3.82 -5.15
C ILE A 41 6.02 4.77 -6.09
N ILE A 42 6.04 6.06 -5.72
CA ILE A 42 6.58 7.17 -6.51
C ILE A 42 7.60 7.91 -5.64
N SER A 43 8.80 8.09 -6.18
CA SER A 43 9.88 8.80 -5.50
C SER A 43 9.70 10.33 -5.53
N PRO A 44 10.47 11.09 -4.72
CA PRO A 44 10.32 12.54 -4.60
C PRO A 44 10.56 13.31 -5.91
N ASP A 45 11.29 12.71 -6.85
CA ASP A 45 11.54 13.21 -8.21
C ASP A 45 10.40 12.88 -9.20
N ASN A 46 9.27 12.36 -8.71
CA ASN A 46 8.11 11.92 -9.50
C ASN A 46 8.38 10.72 -10.42
N VAL A 47 9.38 9.88 -10.09
CA VAL A 47 9.63 8.63 -10.82
C VAL A 47 8.89 7.48 -10.15
N THR A 48 8.09 6.73 -10.92
CA THR A 48 7.45 5.50 -10.44
C THR A 48 8.52 4.43 -10.21
N LYS A 49 8.62 3.92 -8.98
CA LYS A 49 9.55 2.85 -8.59
C LYS A 49 8.90 1.48 -8.50
N VAL A 50 7.62 1.45 -8.14
CA VAL A 50 6.77 0.26 -8.14
C VAL A 50 5.50 0.62 -8.86
N ASP A 51 5.04 -0.21 -9.79
CA ASP A 51 3.83 0.05 -10.58
C ASP A 51 2.85 -1.12 -10.51
N ALA A 52 1.68 -0.88 -9.91
CA ALA A 52 0.54 -1.78 -9.85
C ALA A 52 0.88 -3.22 -9.42
N GLN A 53 1.85 -3.38 -8.52
CA GLN A 53 2.34 -4.68 -8.08
C GLN A 53 1.35 -5.32 -7.10
N ALA A 54 1.01 -6.59 -7.30
CA ALA A 54 0.15 -7.33 -6.38
C ALA A 54 0.84 -7.51 -5.02
N MET A 55 0.11 -7.25 -3.95
CA MET A 55 0.60 -7.42 -2.58
C MET A 55 0.52 -8.88 -2.14
N THR A 56 1.38 -9.28 -1.20
CA THR A 56 1.41 -10.64 -0.68
C THR A 56 0.31 -10.82 0.36
N LYS A 57 -0.56 -11.82 0.19
CA LYS A 57 -1.57 -12.19 1.19
C LYS A 57 -0.92 -12.91 2.38
N LYS A 58 -1.30 -12.53 3.61
CA LYS A 58 -0.86 -13.18 4.85
C LYS A 58 -1.97 -13.89 5.60
N ALA A 59 -3.15 -13.30 5.62
CA ALA A 59 -4.35 -13.90 6.20
C ALA A 59 -5.57 -13.39 5.43
N THR A 60 -6.76 -13.84 5.81
CA THR A 60 -8.01 -13.29 5.26
C THR A 60 -8.04 -11.78 5.43
N GLY A 61 -8.21 -11.05 4.33
CA GLY A 61 -8.25 -9.58 4.34
C GLY A 61 -6.96 -8.88 4.75
N LYS A 62 -5.84 -9.58 4.95
CA LYS A 62 -4.56 -8.98 5.36
C LYS A 62 -3.48 -9.23 4.32
N PHE A 63 -2.90 -8.13 3.83
CA PHE A 63 -1.90 -8.11 2.77
C PHE A 63 -0.71 -7.25 3.17
N GLU A 64 0.45 -7.52 2.60
CA GLU A 64 1.66 -6.72 2.84
C GLU A 64 2.49 -6.55 1.57
N TYR A 65 3.26 -5.47 1.58
CA TYR A 65 4.33 -5.23 0.64
C TYR A 65 5.52 -4.64 1.38
N GLU A 66 6.72 -5.06 1.00
CA GLU A 66 7.97 -4.54 1.55
C GLU A 66 8.75 -3.91 0.39
N TYR A 67 9.20 -2.67 0.59
CA TYR A 67 9.97 -1.92 -0.39
C TYR A 67 11.27 -1.41 0.22
N THR A 68 12.41 -1.86 -0.30
CA THR A 68 13.72 -1.35 0.13
C THR A 68 14.02 -0.02 -0.56
N ILE A 69 14.28 1.01 0.23
CA ILE A 69 14.61 2.35 -0.27
C ILE A 69 16.00 2.32 -0.92
N PRO A 70 16.13 2.73 -2.20
CA PRO A 70 17.42 2.77 -2.87
C PRO A 70 18.33 3.86 -2.29
N ALA A 71 19.65 3.73 -2.54
CA ALA A 71 20.66 4.69 -2.09
C ALA A 71 20.42 6.14 -2.55
N ALA A 72 19.65 6.33 -3.62
CA ALA A 72 19.20 7.63 -4.10
C ALA A 72 17.68 7.71 -3.91
N GLY A 73 17.23 8.55 -2.98
CA GLY A 73 15.83 8.57 -2.61
C GLY A 73 15.45 9.48 -1.45
N GLN A 74 16.27 10.47 -1.09
CA GLN A 74 15.93 11.36 0.03
C GLN A 74 14.74 12.27 -0.35
N GLY A 75 13.83 12.50 0.60
CA GLY A 75 12.70 13.41 0.43
C GLY A 75 11.34 12.76 0.73
N GLU A 76 10.27 13.41 0.26
CA GLU A 76 8.91 12.94 0.46
C GLU A 76 8.49 11.99 -0.67
N TRP A 77 8.22 10.74 -0.31
CA TRP A 77 7.70 9.73 -1.20
C TRP A 77 6.19 9.69 -1.13
N THR A 78 5.58 9.36 -2.26
CA THR A 78 4.13 9.14 -2.33
C THR A 78 3.86 7.73 -2.85
N GLY A 79 2.72 7.19 -2.47
CA GLY A 79 2.27 5.92 -3.00
C GLY A 79 0.77 5.82 -2.91
N PHE A 80 0.24 4.82 -3.58
CA PHE A 80 -1.16 4.49 -3.44
C PHE A 80 -1.38 2.98 -3.57
N ILE A 81 -2.47 2.55 -2.95
CA ILE A 81 -2.96 1.18 -3.00
C ILE A 81 -4.31 1.21 -3.71
N ASP A 82 -4.45 0.37 -4.74
CA ASP A 82 -5.71 0.09 -5.39
C ASP A 82 -6.27 -1.23 -4.83
N VAL A 83 -7.52 -1.21 -4.37
CA VAL A 83 -8.26 -2.38 -3.91
C VAL A 83 -9.51 -2.52 -4.76
N LEU A 84 -9.72 -3.66 -5.42
CA LEU A 84 -10.91 -3.84 -6.27
C LEU A 84 -12.17 -3.84 -5.40
N ASN A 85 -13.09 -2.92 -5.73
CA ASN A 85 -14.40 -2.84 -5.10
C ASN A 85 -15.47 -2.96 -6.19
N SER A 86 -15.99 -4.18 -6.36
CA SER A 86 -16.88 -4.53 -7.49
C SER A 86 -16.16 -4.40 -8.84
N THR A 87 -16.50 -3.41 -9.67
CA THR A 87 -15.97 -3.29 -11.05
C THR A 87 -14.84 -2.27 -11.19
N LYS A 88 -14.56 -1.48 -10.15
CA LYS A 88 -13.53 -0.43 -10.17
C LYS A 88 -12.70 -0.46 -8.88
N PRO A 89 -11.41 -0.15 -8.95
CA PRO A 89 -10.60 -0.06 -7.75
C PRO A 89 -10.98 1.18 -6.93
N ASN A 90 -11.05 1.02 -5.61
CA ASN A 90 -10.91 2.11 -4.65
C ASN A 90 -9.41 2.38 -4.46
N ARG A 91 -9.02 3.66 -4.43
CA ARG A 91 -7.63 4.07 -4.25
C ARG A 91 -7.42 4.73 -2.89
N GLN A 92 -6.39 4.30 -2.18
CA GLN A 92 -5.93 4.92 -0.94
C GLN A 92 -4.50 5.44 -1.12
N TYR A 93 -4.30 6.74 -0.87
CA TYR A 93 -2.98 7.38 -0.96
C TYR A 93 -2.27 7.37 0.39
N PHE A 94 -0.94 7.31 0.35
CA PHE A 94 -0.08 7.44 1.52
C PHE A 94 1.20 8.20 1.16
N THR A 95 1.85 8.76 2.18
CA THR A 95 3.16 9.41 2.05
C THR A 95 4.09 8.95 3.16
N PHE A 96 5.38 8.98 2.89
CA PHE A 96 6.43 8.74 3.89
C PHE A 96 7.66 9.57 3.56
N LYS A 97 8.47 9.89 4.58
CA LYS A 97 9.67 10.70 4.41
C LYS A 97 10.91 9.81 4.52
N VAL A 98 11.88 10.06 3.64
CA VAL A 98 13.21 9.42 3.68
C VAL A 98 14.27 10.47 4.00
N GLU A 99 15.10 10.18 4.99
CA GLU A 99 16.27 10.97 5.39
C GLU A 99 17.55 10.13 5.26
N ASP A 100 18.71 10.77 5.47
CA ASP A 100 20.01 10.09 5.42
C ASP A 100 20.31 9.28 6.70
#